data_AF-A0ABD7G4P2-F1
#
_entry.id   AF-A0ABD7G4P2-F1
#
_cell.length_a   1.000
_cell.length_b   1.000
_cell.length_c   1.000
_cell.angle_alpha   90.00
_cell.angle_beta   90.00
_cell.angle_gamma   90.00
#
_symmetry.space_group_name_H-M   'P 1'
#
loop_
_entity.id
_entity.type
_entity.pdbx_description
1 polymer ?
#
loop_
_entity_poly.entity_id
_entity_poly.type
_entity_poly.pdbx_seq_one_letter_code
_entity_poly.pdbx_strand_id
1 'polypeptide(L)'
;MTVICVFKVLNDSPLDAILASSSRQGPVLPNRRIKMQDWDQYRKQLMGRVMELGTLSPDTLKGYQQLSAAGSKSGVLDGKTRELISLAVAVTTRCDGCIAVHADAALKQGASRAEIADALGVAVAMNAGAAMVYSARVLDAIDR
;
A
#
# COMPACT_ATOMS: atom_id res chain seq x y z
N MET A 1 10.44 14.46 -15.17
CA MET A 1 10.30 15.57 -14.19
C MET A 1 10.01 15.12 -12.76
N THR A 2 9.36 13.98 -12.51
CA THR A 2 8.96 13.55 -11.15
C THR A 2 10.10 13.06 -10.25
N VAL A 3 11.19 12.49 -10.80
CA VAL A 3 12.31 11.94 -10.01
C VAL A 3 13.15 13.03 -9.32
N ILE A 4 13.31 14.18 -9.97
CA ILE A 4 14.10 15.32 -9.44
C ILE A 4 13.39 15.97 -8.24
N CYS A 5 12.06 16.02 -8.26
CA CYS A 5 11.29 16.69 -7.21
C CYS A 5 11.36 15.95 -5.86
N VAL A 6 11.26 14.61 -5.87
CA VAL A 6 11.37 13.80 -4.64
C VAL A 6 12.78 13.88 -4.07
N PHE A 7 13.82 13.83 -4.91
CA PHE A 7 15.20 13.99 -4.45
C PHE A 7 15.44 15.34 -3.77
N LYS A 8 14.86 16.43 -4.31
CA LYS A 8 15.00 17.76 -3.70
C LYS A 8 14.27 17.87 -2.35
N VAL A 9 13.06 17.31 -2.22
CA VAL A 9 12.32 17.28 -0.95
C VAL A 9 13.05 16.46 0.12
N LEU A 10 13.66 15.34 -0.25
CA LEU A 10 14.48 14.53 0.67
C LEU A 10 15.73 15.30 1.12
N ASN A 11 16.39 16.03 0.22
CA ASN A 11 17.62 16.76 0.51
C ASN A 11 17.41 18.09 1.28
N ASP A 12 16.18 18.65 1.24
CA ASP A 12 15.79 19.86 1.97
C ASP A 12 15.17 19.54 3.36
N SER A 13 14.98 18.25 3.70
CA SER A 13 14.48 17.79 5.01
C SER A 13 15.65 17.38 5.91
N PRO A 14 15.56 17.52 7.25
CA PRO A 14 16.63 17.11 8.16
C PRO A 14 16.66 15.57 8.27
N LEU A 15 17.14 14.90 7.22
CA LEU A 15 17.27 13.45 7.13
C LEU A 15 18.06 12.88 8.32
N ASP A 16 19.11 13.59 8.74
CA ASP A 16 19.96 13.19 9.86
C ASP A 16 19.21 13.17 11.21
N ALA A 17 18.24 14.06 11.40
CA ALA A 17 17.43 14.09 12.62
C ALA A 17 16.36 12.99 12.64
N ILE A 18 15.85 12.60 11.47
CA ILE A 18 14.85 11.51 11.33
C ILE A 18 15.53 10.15 11.53
N LEU A 19 16.70 9.94 10.92
CA LEU A 19 17.46 8.69 10.98
C LEU A 19 18.04 8.39 12.38
N ALA A 20 18.33 9.43 13.18
CA ALA A 20 18.86 9.29 14.54
C ALA A 20 17.84 8.79 15.59
N SER A 21 16.55 8.65 15.24
CA SER A 21 15.47 8.25 16.17
C SER A 21 15.01 6.79 16.03
N SER A 22 15.81 5.94 15.36
CA SER A 22 15.40 4.65 14.77
C SER A 22 14.99 3.54 15.76
N SER A 23 13.84 3.71 16.39
CA SER A 23 12.97 2.57 16.70
C SER A 23 12.48 1.97 15.37
N ARG A 24 12.41 0.64 15.26
CA ARG A 24 11.88 -0.08 14.09
C ARG A 24 10.43 0.30 13.72
N GLN A 25 9.75 1.09 14.55
CA GLN A 25 8.42 1.61 14.28
C GLN A 25 8.40 2.99 13.59
N GLY A 26 9.51 3.74 13.59
CA GLY A 26 9.60 5.11 13.08
C GLY A 26 8.68 6.09 13.84
N PRO A 27 8.89 7.41 13.72
CA PRO A 27 7.97 8.38 14.30
C PRO A 27 6.61 8.28 13.61
N VAL A 28 5.57 7.91 14.38
CA VAL A 28 4.17 8.14 13.99
C VAL A 28 3.96 9.65 14.05
N LEU A 29 3.46 10.26 12.98
CA LEU A 29 3.27 11.71 12.94
C LEU A 29 2.45 12.16 14.17
N PRO A 30 2.89 13.21 14.90
CA PRO A 30 2.32 13.60 16.19
C PRO A 30 0.87 14.07 16.12
N ASN A 31 0.30 14.19 14.91
CA ASN A 31 -1.10 14.47 14.68
C ASN A 31 -1.67 13.48 13.65
N ARG A 32 -2.21 12.34 14.14
CA ARG A 32 -2.99 11.34 13.37
C ARG A 32 -4.22 11.89 12.61
N ARG A 33 -4.43 13.22 12.63
CA ARG A 33 -5.54 13.93 11.97
C ARG A 33 -5.25 14.37 10.53
N ILE A 34 -3.99 14.39 10.08
CA ILE A 34 -3.69 14.74 8.68
C ILE A 34 -3.75 13.46 7.87
N LYS A 35 -4.95 13.10 7.40
CA LYS A 35 -5.19 12.00 6.46
C LYS A 35 -5.05 12.52 5.03
N MET A 36 -4.33 11.80 4.17
CA MET A 36 -4.27 12.15 2.73
C MET A 36 -5.59 11.86 2.03
N GLN A 37 -6.32 10.81 2.44
CA GLN A 37 -7.72 10.57 2.04
C GLN A 37 -8.47 9.71 3.07
N ASP A 38 -9.81 9.63 2.94
CA ASP A 38 -10.61 8.62 3.64
C ASP A 38 -10.55 7.27 2.88
N TRP A 39 -9.63 6.41 3.31
CA TRP A 39 -9.40 5.10 2.70
C TRP A 39 -10.56 4.12 2.89
N ASP A 40 -11.32 4.22 3.99
CA ASP A 40 -12.45 3.33 4.23
C ASP A 40 -13.65 3.71 3.36
N GLN A 41 -13.94 5.00 3.24
CA GLN A 41 -14.95 5.49 2.32
C GLN A 41 -14.56 5.18 0.86
N TYR A 42 -13.32 5.46 0.48
CA TYR A 42 -12.81 5.19 -0.87
C TYR A 42 -12.96 3.72 -1.25
N ARG A 43 -12.54 2.80 -0.37
CA ARG A 43 -12.67 1.35 -0.61
C ARG A 43 -14.13 0.91 -0.73
N LYS A 44 -15.03 1.44 0.10
CA LYS A 44 -16.48 1.13 0.00
C LYS A 44 -17.05 1.56 -1.35
N GLN A 45 -16.73 2.78 -1.79
CA GLN A 45 -17.15 3.30 -3.09
C GLN A 45 -16.58 2.47 -4.24
N LEU A 46 -15.29 2.13 -4.17
CA LEU A 46 -14.63 1.29 -5.16
C LEU A 46 -15.31 -0.07 -5.29
N MET A 47 -15.58 -0.75 -4.17
CA MET A 47 -16.28 -2.05 -4.19
C MET A 47 -17.68 -1.92 -4.78
N GLY A 48 -18.41 -0.84 -4.49
CA GLY A 48 -19.70 -0.56 -5.12
C GLY A 48 -19.61 -0.49 -6.65
N ARG A 49 -18.61 0.23 -7.18
CA ARG A 49 -18.37 0.32 -8.64
C ARG A 49 -17.93 -1.01 -9.25
N VAL A 50 -17.13 -1.80 -8.55
CA VAL A 50 -16.72 -3.15 -8.98
C VAL A 50 -17.93 -4.09 -9.04
N MET A 51 -18.85 -4.01 -8.08
CA MET A 51 -20.09 -4.79 -8.10
C MET A 51 -20.99 -4.39 -9.27
N GLU A 52 -21.14 -3.10 -9.54
CA GLU A 52 -21.86 -2.61 -10.72
C GLU A 52 -21.25 -3.15 -12.02
N LEU A 53 -19.92 -3.12 -12.16
CA LEU A 53 -19.23 -3.75 -13.29
C LEU A 53 -19.55 -5.26 -13.37
N GLY A 54 -19.63 -5.94 -12.24
CA GLY A 54 -20.04 -7.34 -12.16
C GLY A 54 -21.45 -7.63 -12.68
N THR A 55 -22.38 -6.68 -12.53
CA THR A 55 -23.73 -6.81 -13.11
C THR A 55 -23.72 -6.66 -14.62
N LEU A 56 -22.82 -5.83 -15.15
CA LEU A 56 -22.69 -5.57 -16.59
C LEU A 56 -21.84 -6.62 -17.31
N SER A 57 -20.84 -7.20 -16.64
CA SER A 57 -19.95 -8.23 -17.17
C SER A 57 -19.65 -9.32 -16.13
N PRO A 58 -20.60 -10.24 -15.90
CA PRO A 58 -20.49 -11.26 -14.86
C PRO A 58 -19.32 -12.22 -15.07
N ASP A 59 -19.03 -12.60 -16.32
CA ASP A 59 -17.92 -13.51 -16.63
C ASP A 59 -16.55 -12.87 -16.36
N THR A 60 -16.41 -11.56 -16.61
CA THR A 60 -15.19 -10.82 -16.24
C THR A 60 -14.97 -10.83 -14.74
N LEU A 61 -16.02 -10.53 -13.95
CA LEU A 61 -15.89 -10.53 -12.48
C LEU A 61 -15.59 -11.93 -11.95
N LYS A 62 -16.26 -12.96 -12.49
CA LYS A 62 -16.02 -14.36 -12.11
C LYS A 62 -14.57 -14.78 -12.39
N GLY A 63 -14.05 -14.47 -13.58
CA GLY A 63 -12.66 -14.75 -13.94
C GLY A 63 -11.68 -14.04 -13.00
N TYR A 64 -11.93 -12.77 -12.69
CA TYR A 64 -11.12 -12.01 -11.75
C TYR A 64 -11.14 -12.61 -10.33
N GLN A 65 -12.31 -13.00 -9.81
CA GLN A 65 -12.43 -13.64 -8.51
C GLN A 65 -11.66 -14.97 -8.44
N GLN A 66 -11.72 -15.77 -9.49
CA GLN A 66 -10.95 -17.01 -9.58
C GLN A 66 -9.44 -16.73 -9.56
N LEU A 67 -8.97 -15.75 -10.34
CA LEU A 67 -7.57 -15.35 -10.37
C LEU A 67 -7.11 -14.82 -9.00
N SER A 68 -7.88 -13.94 -8.38
CA SER A 68 -7.59 -13.33 -7.08
C SER A 68 -7.50 -14.38 -5.97
N ALA A 69 -8.36 -15.40 -5.98
CA ALA A 69 -8.34 -16.47 -4.99
C ALA A 69 -7.22 -17.50 -5.22
N ALA A 70 -6.69 -17.63 -6.44
CA ALA A 70 -5.77 -18.71 -6.82
C ALA A 70 -4.52 -18.76 -5.94
N GLY A 71 -3.88 -17.61 -5.68
CA GLY A 71 -2.65 -17.53 -4.89
C GLY A 71 -2.81 -17.96 -3.43
N SER A 72 -4.03 -17.86 -2.88
CA SER A 72 -4.31 -18.29 -1.50
C SER A 72 -4.39 -19.82 -1.34
N LYS A 73 -4.63 -20.55 -2.44
CA LYS A 73 -4.85 -22.00 -2.42
C LYS A 73 -3.56 -22.82 -2.41
N SER A 74 -2.43 -22.27 -2.85
CA SER A 74 -1.16 -23.00 -2.91
C SER A 74 -0.57 -23.29 -1.53
N GLY A 75 -0.89 -22.46 -0.54
CA GLY A 75 -0.43 -22.61 0.85
C GLY A 75 1.08 -22.44 1.09
N VAL A 76 1.89 -22.26 0.05
CA VAL A 76 3.37 -22.15 0.17
C VAL A 76 3.79 -20.86 0.87
N LEU A 77 3.13 -19.75 0.53
CA LEU A 77 3.27 -18.49 1.26
C LEU A 77 2.11 -18.33 2.23
N ASP A 78 2.35 -17.74 3.39
CA ASP A 78 1.29 -17.38 4.31
C ASP A 78 0.52 -16.15 3.81
N GLY A 79 -0.60 -15.84 4.48
CA GLY A 79 -1.43 -14.69 4.13
C GLY A 79 -0.68 -13.38 4.24
N LYS A 80 0.08 -13.19 5.33
CA LYS A 80 0.85 -11.97 5.59
C LYS A 80 1.88 -11.71 4.48
N THR A 81 2.68 -12.72 4.11
CA THR A 81 3.70 -12.56 3.07
C THR A 81 3.08 -12.21 1.72
N ARG A 82 1.94 -12.83 1.36
CA ARG A 82 1.24 -12.48 0.12
C ARG A 82 0.78 -11.03 0.10
N GLU A 83 0.21 -10.53 1.19
CA GLU A 83 -0.27 -9.14 1.24
C GLU A 83 0.87 -8.12 1.22
N LEU A 84 2.02 -8.44 1.84
CA LEU A 84 3.23 -7.60 1.73
C LEU A 84 3.74 -7.51 0.29
N ILE A 85 3.74 -8.63 -0.45
CA ILE A 85 4.08 -8.64 -1.88
C ILE A 85 3.05 -7.84 -2.68
N SER A 86 1.76 -8.03 -2.42
CA SER A 86 0.68 -7.27 -3.06
C SER A 86 0.81 -5.77 -2.83
N LEU A 87 1.19 -5.33 -1.63
CA LEU A 87 1.45 -3.92 -1.32
C LEU A 87 2.63 -3.36 -2.10
N ALA A 88 3.74 -4.10 -2.19
CA ALA A 88 4.88 -3.70 -3.01
C ALA A 88 4.47 -3.54 -4.50
N VAL A 89 3.66 -4.45 -5.02
CA VAL A 89 3.12 -4.38 -6.40
C VAL A 89 2.11 -3.24 -6.56
N ALA A 90 1.24 -3.00 -5.58
CA ALA A 90 0.25 -1.92 -5.61
C ALA A 90 0.93 -0.54 -5.73
N VAL A 91 2.06 -0.36 -5.04
CA VAL A 91 2.88 0.86 -5.09
C VAL A 91 3.60 0.99 -6.42
N THR A 92 4.17 -0.08 -6.97
CA THR A 92 4.86 -0.02 -8.28
C THR A 92 3.90 0.24 -9.43
N THR A 93 2.68 -0.31 -9.35
CA THR A 93 1.58 -0.09 -10.29
C THR A 93 0.80 1.21 -10.04
N ARG A 94 1.12 1.93 -8.96
CA ARG A 94 0.53 3.25 -8.64
C ARG A 94 -1.00 3.18 -8.49
N CYS A 95 -1.47 2.10 -7.86
CA CYS A 95 -2.89 1.75 -7.80
C CYS A 95 -3.47 2.00 -6.40
N ASP A 96 -4.20 3.09 -6.22
CA ASP A 96 -4.82 3.42 -4.92
C ASP A 96 -5.90 2.44 -4.49
N GLY A 97 -6.65 1.89 -5.44
CA GLY A 97 -7.62 0.83 -5.17
C GLY A 97 -6.93 -0.42 -4.61
N CYS A 98 -5.78 -0.78 -5.18
CA CYS A 98 -4.97 -1.90 -4.73
C CYS A 98 -4.36 -1.61 -3.35
N ILE A 99 -3.86 -0.39 -3.13
CA ILE A 99 -3.36 0.06 -1.81
C ILE A 99 -4.48 -0.07 -0.77
N ALA A 100 -5.67 0.47 -1.03
CA ALA A 100 -6.78 0.46 -0.08
C ALA A 100 -7.21 -0.96 0.32
N VAL A 101 -7.22 -1.89 -0.65
CA VAL A 101 -7.62 -3.29 -0.41
C VAL A 101 -6.51 -4.08 0.30
N HIS A 102 -5.29 -4.02 -0.21
CA HIS A 102 -4.18 -4.83 0.29
C HIS A 102 -3.58 -4.29 1.59
N ALA A 103 -3.69 -2.99 1.88
CA ALA A 103 -3.32 -2.44 3.18
C ALA A 103 -4.25 -2.98 4.29
N ASP A 104 -5.56 -2.99 4.06
CA ASP A 104 -6.53 -3.57 5.00
C ASP A 104 -6.32 -5.08 5.18
N ALA A 105 -6.08 -5.80 4.08
CA ALA A 105 -5.81 -7.23 4.14
C ALA A 105 -4.50 -7.55 4.87
N ALA A 106 -3.42 -6.82 4.61
CA ALA A 106 -2.14 -6.98 5.31
C ALA A 106 -2.30 -6.81 6.83
N LEU A 107 -3.00 -5.76 7.27
CA LEU A 107 -3.27 -5.53 8.69
C LEU A 107 -4.10 -6.65 9.31
N LYS A 108 -5.13 -7.15 8.60
CA LYS A 108 -5.95 -8.29 9.05
C LYS A 108 -5.14 -9.59 9.18
N GLN A 109 -4.10 -9.75 8.37
CA GLN A 109 -3.15 -10.87 8.46
C GLN A 109 -2.07 -10.65 9.53
N GLY A 110 -2.14 -9.57 10.30
CA GLY A 110 -1.20 -9.26 11.37
C GLY A 110 0.13 -8.68 10.88
N ALA A 111 0.19 -8.14 9.66
CA ALA A 111 1.36 -7.40 9.21
C ALA A 111 1.58 -6.17 10.10
N SER A 112 2.77 -6.06 10.68
CA SER A 112 3.18 -4.89 11.43
C SER A 112 3.54 -3.74 10.49
N ARG A 113 3.48 -2.50 11.01
CA ARG A 113 3.94 -1.30 10.29
C ARG A 113 5.38 -1.43 9.80
N ALA A 114 6.24 -2.07 10.59
CA ALA A 114 7.64 -2.30 10.25
C ALA A 114 7.79 -3.26 9.05
N GLU A 115 7.07 -4.38 9.04
CA GLU A 115 7.08 -5.32 7.91
C GLU A 115 6.54 -4.68 6.63
N ILE A 116 5.50 -3.85 6.74
CA ILE A 116 4.98 -3.07 5.61
C ILE A 116 6.05 -2.10 5.12
N ALA A 117 6.69 -1.34 6.01
CA ALA A 117 7.75 -0.41 5.64
C ALA A 117 8.93 -1.11 4.94
N ASP A 118 9.33 -2.30 5.38
CA ASP A 118 10.38 -3.10 4.73
C ASP A 118 9.99 -3.51 3.31
N ALA A 119 8.75 -3.99 3.11
CA ALA A 119 8.24 -4.34 1.77
C ALA A 119 8.18 -3.11 0.83
N LEU A 120 7.79 -1.95 1.37
CA LEU A 120 7.80 -0.68 0.64
C LEU A 120 9.23 -0.24 0.27
N GLY A 121 10.21 -0.50 1.15
CA GLY A 121 11.63 -0.27 0.86
C GLY A 121 12.11 -1.05 -0.37
N VAL A 122 11.68 -2.31 -0.51
CA VAL A 122 11.96 -3.13 -1.72
C VAL A 122 11.33 -2.49 -2.96
N ALA A 123 10.07 -2.06 -2.89
CA ALA A 123 9.40 -1.39 -4.00
C ALA A 123 10.10 -0.08 -4.41
N VAL A 124 10.57 0.69 -3.43
CA VAL A 124 11.34 1.93 -3.63
C VAL A 124 12.68 1.65 -4.29
N ALA A 125 13.40 0.62 -3.87
CA ALA A 125 14.67 0.25 -4.50
C ALA A 125 14.49 -0.07 -6.00
N MET A 126 13.33 -0.62 -6.39
CA MET A 126 13.05 -1.00 -7.77
C MET A 126 12.46 0.13 -8.64
N ASN A 127 11.67 1.05 -8.06
CA ASN A 127 10.89 2.05 -8.81
C ASN A 127 11.12 3.51 -8.35
N ALA A 128 12.11 3.71 -7.46
CA ALA A 128 12.61 4.99 -6.95
C ALA A 128 11.49 5.96 -6.52
N GLY A 129 11.55 7.21 -7.00
CA GLY A 129 10.65 8.29 -6.57
C GLY A 129 9.17 8.00 -6.79
N ALA A 130 8.81 7.20 -7.81
CA ALA A 130 7.41 6.84 -8.04
C ALA A 130 6.88 5.94 -6.92
N ALA A 131 7.66 4.93 -6.52
CA ALA A 131 7.30 4.11 -5.38
C ALA A 131 7.32 4.91 -4.07
N MET A 132 8.27 5.84 -3.87
CA MET A 132 8.29 6.68 -2.66
C MET A 132 6.97 7.42 -2.42
N VAL A 133 6.41 8.04 -3.47
CA VAL A 133 5.14 8.78 -3.36
C VAL A 133 3.98 7.86 -2.98
N TYR A 134 3.87 6.69 -3.61
CA TYR A 134 2.78 5.76 -3.30
C TYR A 134 3.00 4.99 -1.99
N SER A 135 4.24 4.78 -1.56
CA SER A 135 4.57 4.25 -0.23
C SER A 135 4.07 5.16 0.89
N ALA A 136 4.16 6.49 0.74
CA ALA A 136 3.57 7.43 1.69
C ALA A 136 2.05 7.25 1.83
N ARG A 137 1.37 6.94 0.72
CA ARG A 137 -0.08 6.66 0.71
C ARG A 137 -0.42 5.34 1.38
N VAL A 138 0.44 4.32 1.27
CA VAL A 138 0.28 3.07 2.04
C VAL A 138 0.39 3.35 3.53
N LEU A 139 1.35 4.17 3.98
CA LEU A 139 1.49 4.53 5.38
C LEU A 139 0.24 5.29 5.89
N ASP A 140 -0.29 6.22 5.10
CA ASP A 140 -1.55 6.91 5.40
C ASP A 140 -2.75 5.93 5.48
N ALA A 141 -2.79 4.93 4.61
CA ALA A 141 -3.86 3.92 4.60
C ALA A 141 -3.85 2.99 5.82
N ILE A 142 -2.68 2.73 6.42
CA ILE A 142 -2.57 1.86 7.60
C ILE A 142 -2.68 2.62 8.93
N ASP A 143 -2.46 3.93 8.93
CA ASP A 143 -2.49 4.79 10.14
C ASP A 143 -3.90 5.30 10.52
N ARG A 144 -4.94 4.63 10.05
CA ARG A 144 -6.34 5.09 10.07
C ARG A 144 -7.08 4.94 11.38
#